data_AF-A0A7W7HDT5-F1
#
_entry.id   AF-A0A7W7HDT5-F1
#
_cell.length_a   1.000
_cell.length_b   1.000
_cell.length_c   1.000
_cell.angle_alpha   90.00
_cell.angle_beta   90.00
_cell.angle_gamma   90.00
#
_symmetry.space_group_name_H-M   'P 1'
#
loop_
_entity.id
_entity.type
_entity.pdbx_description
1 polymer ?
#
loop_
_entity_poly.entity_id
_entity_poly.type
_entity_poly.pdbx_seq_one_letter_code
_entity_poly.pdbx_strand_id
1 'polypeptide(L)' 'MKLLLKMLGVIAATLLVAQAVATPFLIDLSDPATYSGQWGGPSLFGVLALRVGAGVLAGMYLYGTVARSYPRRHETGR' A
#
# COMPACT_ATOMS: atom_id res chain seq x y z
N MET A 1 -1.33 -20.15 -14.27
CA MET A 1 -0.99 -19.82 -12.86
C MET A 1 -0.29 -18.47 -12.70
N LYS A 2 0.80 -18.17 -13.42
CA LYS A 2 1.55 -16.90 -13.26
C LYS A 2 0.71 -15.62 -13.45
N LEU A 3 -0.25 -15.63 -14.37
CA LEU A 3 -1.16 -14.49 -14.61
C LEU A 3 -2.11 -14.25 -13.43
N LEU A 4 -2.63 -15.33 -12.84
CA LEU A 4 -3.54 -15.29 -11.70
C LEU A 4 -2.84 -14.71 -10.46
N LEU A 5 -1.62 -15.15 -10.17
CA LEU A 5 -0.81 -14.61 -9.07
C LEU A 5 -0.50 -13.11 -9.27
N LYS A 6 -0.22 -12.69 -10.52
CA LYS A 6 -0.03 -11.28 -10.85
C LYS A 6 -1.29 -10.45 -10.60
N MET A 7 -2.45 -10.92 -11.07
CA MET A 7 -3.72 -10.23 -10.84
C MET A 7 -4.04 -10.13 -9.34
N LEU A 8 -3.86 -11.22 -8.60
CA LEU A 8 -4.10 -11.23 -7.16
C LEU A 8 -3.17 -10.27 -6.43
N GLY A 9 -1.89 -10.22 -6.83
CA GLY A 9 -0.91 -9.27 -6.28
C GLY A 9 -1.27 -7.81 -6.56
N VAL A 10 -1.75 -7.49 -7.77
CA VAL A 10 -2.19 -6.13 -8.13
C VAL A 10 -3.45 -5.72 -7.36
N ILE A 11 -4.42 -6.62 -7.24
CA ILE A 11 -5.66 -6.36 -6.48
C ILE A 11 -5.33 -6.13 -5.00
N ALA A 12 -4.55 -7.02 -4.39
CA ALA A 12 -4.13 -6.88 -3.00
C ALA A 12 -3.36 -5.58 -2.76
N ALA A 13 -2.41 -5.24 -3.64
CA ALA A 13 -1.65 -4.00 -3.54
C ALA A 13 -2.54 -2.75 -3.62
N THR A 14 -3.52 -2.75 -4.52
CA THR A 14 -4.46 -1.63 -4.67
C THR A 14 -5.33 -1.47 -3.42
N LEU A 15 -5.83 -2.58 -2.86
CA LEU A 15 -6.61 -2.56 -1.63
C LEU A 15 -5.79 -2.05 -0.43
N LEU A 16 -4.52 -2.43 -0.34
CA LEU A 16 -3.60 -1.96 0.70
C LEU A 16 -3.33 -0.45 0.62
N VAL A 17 -3.15 0.07 -0.60
CA VAL A 17 -2.99 1.52 -0.82
C VAL A 17 -4.27 2.27 -0.47
N ALA A 18 -5.43 1.80 -0.93
CA ALA A 18 -6.72 2.40 -0.61
C ALA A 18 -6.97 2.39 0.91
N GLN A 19 -6.65 1.29 1.58
CA GLN A 19 -6.73 1.20 3.04
C GLN A 19 -5.80 2.22 3.70
N ALA A 20 -4.53 2.29 3.30
CA ALA A 20 -3.56 3.24 3.86
C ALA A 20 -4.02 4.70 3.75
N VAL A 21 -4.64 5.07 2.62
CA VAL A 21 -5.19 6.42 2.41
C VAL A 21 -6.47 6.64 3.21
N ALA A 22 -7.39 5.67 3.22
CA ALA A 22 -8.69 5.83 3.89
C ALA A 22 -8.56 5.81 5.43
N THR A 23 -7.57 5.11 5.97
CA THR A 23 -7.33 4.97 7.43
C THR A 23 -7.25 6.31 8.17
N PRO A 24 -6.44 7.31 7.76
CA PRO A 24 -6.39 8.60 8.44
C PRO A 24 -7.68 9.42 8.34
N PHE A 25 -8.56 9.15 7.36
CA PHE A 25 -9.84 9.86 7.22
C PHE A 25 -11.01 9.14 7.91
N LEU A 26 -10.92 7.82 8.09
CA LEU A 26 -11.93 7.00 8.76
C LEU A 26 -11.69 6.87 10.26
N ILE A 27 -10.46 7.06 10.75
CA ILE A 27 -10.18 7.03 12.18
C ILE A 27 -10.57 8.35 12.81
N ASP A 28 -11.53 8.29 13.73
CA ASP A 28 -11.79 9.37 14.67
C ASP A 28 -10.63 9.44 15.67
N LEU A 29 -9.79 10.48 15.55
CA LEU A 29 -8.64 10.73 16.41
C LEU A 29 -9.05 11.05 17.86
N SER A 30 -10.34 11.34 18.09
CA SER A 30 -10.91 11.73 19.38
C SER A 30 -11.27 10.54 20.27
N ASP A 31 -11.47 9.34 19.69
CA ASP A 31 -12.00 8.18 20.42
C ASP A 31 -11.05 6.95 20.34
N PRO A 32 -10.27 6.68 21.42
CA PRO A 32 -9.38 5.53 21.51
C PRO A 32 -10.05 4.16 21.51
N ALA A 33 -11.37 4.08 21.74
CA ALA A 33 -12.10 2.83 21.58
C ALA A 33 -12.03 2.31 20.13
N THR A 34 -11.97 3.22 19.14
CA THR A 34 -12.03 2.90 17.71
C THR A 34 -10.76 2.24 17.17
N TYR A 35 -9.60 2.52 17.78
CA TYR A 35 -8.30 1.99 17.34
C TYR A 35 -7.63 1.01 18.33
N SER A 36 -8.11 0.90 19.57
CA SER A 36 -7.55 -0.01 20.60
C SER A 36 -7.62 -1.50 20.25
N GLY A 37 -8.61 -1.93 19.47
CA GLY A 37 -8.78 -3.33 19.02
C GLY A 37 -8.00 -3.72 17.76
N GLN A 38 -7.23 -2.79 17.18
CA GLN A 38 -6.53 -2.97 15.91
C GLN A 38 -5.07 -3.41 16.16
N TRP A 39 -4.53 -4.28 15.31
CA TRP A 39 -3.12 -4.70 15.41
C TRP A 39 -2.18 -3.50 15.23
N GLY A 40 -1.49 -3.12 16.31
CA GLY A 40 -0.78 -1.83 16.45
C GLY A 40 -0.81 -1.25 17.89
N GLY A 41 -1.61 -1.86 18.78
CA GLY A 41 -1.68 -1.50 20.20
C GLY A 41 -2.45 -0.21 20.47
N PRO A 42 -2.54 0.27 21.73
CA PRO A 42 -3.32 1.46 22.11
C PRO A 42 -2.82 2.78 21.49
N SER A 43 -1.73 2.74 20.71
CA SER A 43 -1.16 3.91 20.04
C SER A 43 -1.63 4.02 18.59
N LEU A 44 -2.27 5.15 18.28
CA LEU A 44 -2.64 5.61 16.93
C LEU A 44 -1.47 5.49 15.94
N PHE A 45 -0.26 5.81 16.40
CA PHE A 45 0.95 5.80 15.60
C PHE A 45 1.36 4.38 15.14
N GLY A 46 1.18 3.36 15.99
CA GLY A 46 1.47 1.97 15.62
C GLY A 46 0.51 1.43 14.57
N VAL A 47 -0.78 1.77 14.69
CA VAL A 47 -1.82 1.37 13.73
C VAL A 47 -1.63 2.06 12.37
N LEU A 48 -1.30 3.35 12.37
CA LEU A 48 -0.97 4.10 11.16
C LEU A 48 0.33 3.62 10.53
N ALA A 49 1.39 3.38 11.31
CA ALA A 49 2.66 2.90 10.78
C ALA A 49 2.52 1.55 10.06
N LEU A 50 1.74 0.61 10.62
CA LEU A 50 1.50 -0.69 9.98
C LEU A 50 0.71 -0.53 8.67
N ARG A 51 -0.35 0.27 8.68
CA ARG A 51 -1.25 0.44 7.53
C ARG A 51 -0.63 1.26 6.43
N VAL A 52 -0.05 2.40 6.77
CA VAL A 52 0.67 3.26 5.84
C VAL A 52 1.92 2.54 5.33
N GLY A 53 2.67 1.86 6.18
CA GLY A 53 3.83 1.07 5.78
C GLY A 53 3.47 -0.05 4.79
N ALA A 54 2.38 -0.79 5.05
CA ALA A 54 1.90 -1.81 4.13
C ALA A 54 1.40 -1.21 2.79
N GLY A 55 0.73 -0.05 2.83
CA GLY A 55 0.35 0.69 1.63
C GLY A 55 1.55 1.19 0.81
N VAL A 56 2.60 1.69 1.47
CA VAL A 56 3.85 2.14 0.81
C VAL A 56 4.56 0.96 0.14
N LEU A 57 4.68 -0.18 0.82
CA LEU A 57 5.26 -1.39 0.24
C LEU A 57 4.46 -1.89 -0.97
N ALA A 58 3.14 -1.85 -0.89
CA ALA A 58 2.26 -2.17 -2.01
C ALA A 58 2.44 -1.21 -3.20
N GLY A 59 2.56 0.10 -2.93
CA GLY A 59 2.85 1.12 -3.94
C GLY A 59 4.21 0.90 -4.61
N MET A 60 5.25 0.58 -3.84
CA MET A 60 6.57 0.23 -4.37
C MET A 60 6.53 -1.02 -5.25
N TYR A 61 5.76 -2.04 -4.85
CA TYR A 61 5.56 -3.23 -5.67
C TYR A 61 4.91 -2.88 -7.01
N LEU A 62 3.81 -2.11 -7.01
CA LEU A 62 3.13 -1.66 -8.23
C LEU A 62 4.07 -0.82 -9.11
N TYR A 63 4.76 0.16 -8.53
CA TYR A 63 5.74 0.96 -9.24
C TYR A 63 6.83 0.09 -9.88
N GLY A 64 7.38 -0.87 -9.13
CA GLY A 64 8.37 -1.81 -9.66
C GLY A 64 7.84 -2.70 -10.79
N THR A 65 6.56 -3.09 -10.75
CA THR A 65 5.94 -3.84 -11.87
C THR A 65 5.82 -2.98 -13.12
N VAL A 66 5.46 -1.71 -12.98
CA VAL A 66 5.29 -0.77 -14.09
C VAL A 66 6.64 -0.30 -14.62
N ALA A 67 7.57 0.11 -13.76
CA ALA A 67 8.91 0.57 -14.13
C ALA A 67 9.73 -0.50 -14.84
N ARG A 68 9.54 -1.80 -14.51
CA ARG A 68 10.15 -2.91 -15.26
C ARG A 68 9.52 -3.13 -16.64
N SER A 69 8.28 -2.70 -16.83
CA SER A 69 7.56 -2.79 -18.10
C SER A 69 7.83 -1.60 -19.04
N TYR A 70 8.45 -0.52 -18.56
CA TYR A 70 8.95 0.54 -19.43
C TYR A 70 10.26 0.07 -20.08
N PRO A 71 10.28 -0.28 -21.38
CA PRO A 71 11.54 -0.52 -22.07
C PRO A 71 12.33 0.78 -21.99
N ARG A 72 13.55 0.73 -21.45
CA ARG A 72 14.50 1.83 -21.60
C ARG A 72 14.66 2.03 -23.09
N ARG A 73 13.98 3.03 -23.64
CA ARG A 73 14.22 3.51 -24.99
C ARG A 73 15.61 4.11 -24.91
N HIS A 74 16.62 3.28 -25.17
CA HIS A 74 17.97 3.73 -25.38
C HIS A 74 17.88 4.66 -26.59
N GLU A 75 17.87 5.96 -26.32
CA GLU A 75 18.17 6.97 -27.30
C GLU A 75 19.63 6.76 -27.74
N THR A 76 19.81 5.88 -28.72
CA THR A 76 20.94 5.93 -29.62
C THR A 76 20.74 7.14 -30.52
N GLY A 77 20.97 8.33 -29.96
CA GLY A 77 21.17 9.57 -30.70
C GLY A 77 22.61 9.60 -31.18
N ARG A 78 22.77 9.54 -32.50
CA ARG A 78 24.03 9.61 -33.25
C ARG A 78 24.71 10.96 -33.11
#